data_AF-A0A2V8E7G2-F1
#
_entry.id   AF-A0A2V8E7G2-F1
#
_cell.length_a   1.000
_cell.length_b   1.000
_cell.length_c   1.000
_cell.angle_alpha   90.00
_cell.angle_beta   90.00
_cell.angle_gamma   90.00
#
_symmetry.space_group_name_H-M   'P 1'
#
loop_
_entity.id
_entity.type
_entity.pdbx_description
1 polymer ?
#
loop_
_entity_poly.entity_id
_entity_poly.type
_entity_poly.pdbx_seq_one_letter_code
_entity_poly.pdbx_strand_id
1 'polypeptide(L)' 'ATIVALIAEGQTTQDVLALYPDLEAEDVREALLYAAEAVRERALPLAAGE' A
#
# COMPACT_ATOMS: atom_id res chain seq x y z
N ALA A 1 4.43 4.32 7.71
CA ALA A 1 3.76 3.55 6.65
C ALA A 1 2.27 3.56 6.94
N THR A 2 1.57 4.62 6.55
CA THR A 2 0.26 4.94 7.14
C THR A 2 -0.88 4.47 6.25
N ILE A 3 -0.85 4.80 4.95
CA ILE A 3 -1.89 4.38 3.99
C ILE A 3 -1.93 2.85 3.83
N VAL A 4 -0.77 2.22 3.59
CA VAL A 4 -0.68 0.76 3.38
C VAL A 4 -1.16 -0.02 4.61
N ALA A 5 -0.86 0.47 5.82
CA ALA A 5 -1.32 -0.16 7.06
C ALA A 5 -2.84 -0.05 7.21
N LEU A 6 -3.41 1.13 6.99
CA LEU A 6 -4.86 1.35 7.05
C LEU A 6 -5.61 0.44 6.06
N ILE A 7 -5.14 0.35 4.81
CA ILE A 7 -5.72 -0.55 3.82
C ILE A 7 -5.58 -2.03 4.24
N ALA A 8 -4.43 -2.42 4.80
CA ALA A 8 -4.22 -3.79 5.31
C ALA A 8 -5.11 -4.12 6.52
N GLU A 9 -5.48 -3.12 7.33
CA GLU A 9 -6.43 -3.23 8.44
C GLU A 9 -7.89 -3.28 7.98
N GLY A 10 -8.15 -3.17 6.68
CA GLY A 10 -9.49 -3.28 6.08
C GLY A 10 -10.19 -1.95 5.83
N GLN A 11 -9.52 -0.81 6.05
CA GLN A 11 -10.05 0.50 5.69
C GLN A 11 -10.18 0.61 4.16
N THR A 12 -11.25 1.24 3.70
CA THR A 12 -11.39 1.53 2.26
C THR A 12 -10.59 2.77 1.88
N THR A 13 -10.32 2.94 0.57
CA THR A 13 -9.75 4.19 0.06
C THR A 13 -10.57 5.42 0.48
N GLN A 14 -11.90 5.30 0.55
CA GLN A 14 -12.77 6.41 0.95
C GLN A 14 -12.59 6.77 2.42
N ASP A 15 -12.40 5.78 3.30
CA ASP A 15 -12.12 6.02 4.73
C ASP A 15 -10.77 6.72 4.91
N VAL A 16 -9.77 6.33 4.11
CA VAL A 16 -8.45 6.98 4.12
C VAL A 16 -8.55 8.45 3.68
N LEU A 17 -9.30 8.74 2.61
CA LEU A 17 -9.50 10.13 2.14
C LEU A 17 -10.33 10.97 3.12
N ALA A 18 -11.25 10.34 3.88
CA ALA A 18 -11.98 11.03 4.93
C ALA A 18 -11.10 11.41 6.13
N LEU A 19 -10.08 10.61 6.44
CA LEU A 19 -9.10 10.88 7.48
C LEU A 19 -8.06 11.92 7.06
N TYR A 20 -7.78 11.99 5.75
CA TYR A 20 -6.80 12.89 5.17
C TYR A 20 -7.42 13.67 3.99
N PRO A 21 -8.10 14.79 4.25
CA PRO A 21 -8.85 15.52 3.21
C PRO A 21 -7.94 16.20 2.16
N ASP A 22 -6.66 16.34 2.44
CA ASP A 22 -5.66 16.89 1.51
C ASP A 22 -5.11 15.82 0.54
N LEU A 23 -5.44 14.54 0.75
CA LEU A 23 -5.03 13.43 -0.10
C LEU A 23 -6.03 13.25 -1.25
N GLU A 24 -5.53 12.87 -2.42
CA GLU A 24 -6.32 12.44 -3.55
C GLU A 24 -6.31 10.91 -3.67
N ALA A 25 -7.28 10.37 -4.42
CA ALA A 25 -7.34 8.93 -4.68
C ALA A 25 -6.10 8.41 -5.43
N GLU A 26 -5.47 9.27 -6.23
CA GLU A 26 -4.22 8.95 -6.95
C GLU A 26 -3.05 8.76 -6.00
N ASP A 27 -2.92 9.57 -4.94
CA ASP A 27 -1.87 9.41 -3.95
C ASP A 27 -1.96 8.06 -3.21
N VAL A 28 -3.19 7.61 -2.91
CA VAL A 28 -3.42 6.28 -2.30
C VAL A 28 -2.98 5.18 -3.26
N ARG A 29 -3.26 5.31 -4.56
CA ARG A 29 -2.84 4.36 -5.59
C ARG A 29 -1.31 4.33 -5.71
N GLU A 30 -0.66 5.50 -5.76
CA GLU A 30 0.80 5.60 -5.82
C GLU A 30 1.46 4.96 -4.60
N ALA A 31 0.93 5.21 -3.41
CA ALA A 31 1.43 4.60 -2.17
C ALA A 31 1.36 3.06 -2.20
N LEU A 32 0.27 2.49 -2.74
CA LEU A 32 0.10 1.05 -2.89
C LEU A 32 1.03 0.47 -3.97
N LEU A 33 1.20 1.17 -5.10
CA LEU A 33 2.13 0.77 -6.16
C LEU A 33 3.58 0.77 -5.65
N TYR A 34 3.99 1.85 -5.00
CA TYR A 34 5.31 1.95 -4.39
C TYR A 34 5.56 0.82 -3.39
N ALA A 35 4.56 0.49 -2.55
CA ALA A 35 4.67 -0.62 -1.62
C ALA A 35 4.80 -1.98 -2.35
N ALA A 36 4.04 -2.20 -3.42
CA ALA A 36 4.12 -3.42 -4.22
C ALA A 36 5.49 -3.57 -4.91
N GLU A 37 6.03 -2.48 -5.47
CA GLU A 37 7.36 -2.46 -6.06
C GLU A 37 8.46 -2.69 -5.03
N ALA A 38 8.37 -2.03 -3.87
CA ALA A 38 9.32 -2.22 -2.78
C ALA A 38 9.36 -3.68 -2.28
N VAL A 39 8.21 -4.38 -2.27
CA VAL A 39 8.15 -5.82 -1.97
C VAL A 39 8.75 -6.63 -3.12
N ARG A 40 8.49 -6.27 -4.38
CA ARG A 40 9.03 -6.97 -5.56
C ARG A 40 10.55 -6.89 -5.66
N GLU A 41 11.15 -5.76 -5.28
CA GLU A 41 12.60 -5.56 -5.30
C GLU A 41 13.31 -6.21 -4.10
N ARG A 42 12.63 -6.32 -2.95
CA ARG A 42 13.20 -6.89 -1.72
C ARG A 42 12.87 -8.36 -1.48
N ALA A 43 11.84 -8.88 -2.14
CA ALA A 43 11.67 -10.31 -2.25
C ALA A 43 12.77 -10.82 -3.19
N LEU A 44 13.89 -11.27 -2.60
CA LEU A 44 14.61 -12.39 -3.21
C LEU A 44 13.54 -13.37 -3.69
N PRO A 45 13.63 -13.90 -4.94
CA PRO A 45 12.71 -14.95 -5.32
C PRO A 45 12.74 -15.97 -4.19
N LEU A 46 11.58 -16.24 -3.59
CA LEU A 46 11.38 -17.43 -2.76
C LEU A 46 11.47 -18.62 -3.73
N ALA A 47 12.65 -18.81 -4.31
CA ALA A 47 12.99 -19.95 -5.12
C ALA A 47 13.28 -21.08 -4.14
N ALA A 48 12.37 -22.04 -4.15
CA ALA A 48 12.57 -23.41 -3.72
C ALA A 48 12.96 -23.60 -2.25
N GLY A 49 12.01 -23.39 -1.35
CA GLY A 49 11.92 -24.25 -0.18
C GLY A 49 11.36 -25.60 -0.64
N GLU A 50 12.15 -26.65 -0.41
CA GLU A 50 11.98 -28.06 -0.82
C GLU A 50 10.59 -28.67 -0.57
#